data_AF-A0A2V9ZYX9-F1
#
_entry.id   AF-A0A2V9ZYX9-F1
#
_cell.length_a   1.000
_cell.length_b   1.000
_cell.length_c   1.000
_cell.angle_alpha   90.00
_cell.angle_beta   90.00
_cell.angle_gamma   90.00
#
_symmetry.space_group_name_H-M   'P 1'
#
loop_
_entity.id
_entity.type
_entity.pdbx_description
1 polymer ?
#
loop_
_entity_poly.entity_id
_entity_poly.type
_entity_poly.pdbx_seq_one_letter_code
_entity_poly.pdbx_strand_id
1 'polypeptide(L)'
;MYLQQAREHEKPRSAGELEPGALFLQVEVSEQFLYEREHLLMGLSYSLAKAARADRNLNDRDLIAALTAMAKTYETLVNSGLHYESPTTSAAQHLVAAELSNMVKQYREAEQKHMGHVRLRDSEVLKALVFLVRMAHGRTSGRPKSRAFVDFLFAQFPENKSVIASPDEAESRIITP
;
A
#
# COMPACT_ATOMS: atom_id res chain seq x y z
N MET A 1 16.59 -1.40 -21.71
CA MET A 1 15.31 -0.66 -21.71
C MET A 1 14.33 -1.42 -22.63
N TYR A 2 13.83 -2.59 -22.20
CA TYR A 2 12.91 -3.43 -23.00
C TYR A 2 11.79 -4.03 -22.13
N LEU A 3 12.05 -4.25 -20.84
CA LEU A 3 11.05 -4.76 -19.89
C LEU A 3 10.01 -3.72 -19.45
N GLN A 4 10.27 -2.42 -19.61
CA GLN A 4 9.30 -1.36 -19.30
C GLN A 4 8.24 -1.22 -20.40
N GLN A 5 8.64 -1.21 -21.68
CA GLN A 5 7.70 -1.09 -22.81
C GLN A 5 6.74 -2.28 -22.95
N ALA A 6 7.19 -3.49 -22.60
CA ALA A 6 6.33 -4.67 -22.59
C ALA A 6 5.21 -4.60 -21.52
N ARG A 7 5.38 -3.78 -20.47
CA ARG A 7 4.43 -3.62 -19.37
C ARG A 7 3.33 -2.60 -19.66
N GLU A 8 3.61 -1.59 -20.49
CA GLU A 8 2.59 -0.63 -20.95
C GLU A 8 1.47 -1.29 -21.76
N HIS A 9 1.75 -2.45 -22.35
CA HIS A 9 0.80 -3.23 -23.16
C HIS A 9 0.26 -4.47 -22.42
N GLU A 10 0.57 -4.65 -21.13
CA GLU A 10 0.10 -5.80 -20.37
C GLU A 10 -1.39 -5.63 -20.04
N LYS A 11 -2.21 -6.58 -20.52
CA LYS A 11 -3.66 -6.54 -20.28
C LYS A 11 -3.95 -6.72 -18.79
N PRO A 12 -4.80 -5.87 -18.18
CA PRO A 12 -5.27 -6.07 -16.83
C PRO A 12 -5.88 -7.47 -16.67
N ARG A 13 -5.65 -8.10 -15.52
CA ARG A 13 -6.25 -9.40 -15.21
C ARG A 13 -7.78 -9.32 -15.34
N SER A 14 -8.39 -10.26 -16.05
CA SER A 14 -9.85 -10.27 -16.21
C SER A 14 -10.53 -10.56 -14.88
N ALA A 15 -11.59 -9.80 -14.56
CA ALA A 15 -12.32 -9.92 -13.29
C ALA A 15 -12.87 -11.33 -12.99
N GLY A 16 -13.07 -12.18 -14.02
CA GLY A 16 -13.52 -13.57 -13.87
C GLY A 16 -12.50 -14.55 -13.28
N GLU A 17 -11.23 -14.16 -13.14
CA GLU A 17 -10.19 -14.98 -12.47
C GLU A 17 -10.04 -14.68 -10.97
N LEU A 18 -10.83 -13.73 -10.45
CA LEU A 18 -10.80 -13.34 -9.05
C LEU A 18 -11.91 -14.07 -8.31
N GLU A 19 -11.58 -14.64 -7.15
CA GLU A 19 -12.59 -15.17 -6.23
C GLU A 19 -13.62 -14.06 -5.94
N PRO A 20 -14.95 -14.34 -5.98
CA PRO A 20 -15.97 -13.30 -5.82
C PRO A 20 -15.83 -12.44 -4.55
N GLY A 21 -15.30 -13.03 -3.47
CA GLY A 21 -15.02 -12.33 -2.22
C GLY A 21 -13.70 -11.55 -2.17
N ALA A 22 -12.83 -11.66 -3.19
CA ALA A 22 -11.51 -11.02 -3.19
C ALA A 22 -11.58 -9.49 -3.26
N LEU A 23 -12.68 -8.92 -3.76
CA LEU A 23 -12.85 -7.48 -3.96
C LEU A 23 -13.73 -6.81 -2.90
N PHE A 24 -14.29 -7.57 -1.95
CA PHE A 24 -15.19 -7.07 -0.90
C PHE A 24 -16.30 -6.16 -1.44
N LEU A 25 -17.01 -6.57 -2.50
CA LEU A 25 -17.98 -5.71 -3.21
C LEU A 25 -19.13 -5.20 -2.33
N GLN A 26 -19.41 -5.90 -1.22
CA GLN A 26 -20.36 -5.49 -0.18
C GLN A 26 -19.93 -4.23 0.60
N VAL A 27 -18.63 -3.90 0.60
CA VAL A 27 -18.12 -2.70 1.27
C VAL A 27 -18.17 -1.52 0.31
N GLU A 28 -19.09 -0.60 0.55
CA GLU A 28 -19.19 0.62 -0.26
C GLU A 28 -18.03 1.59 0.05
N VAL A 29 -17.33 1.99 -1.02
CA VAL A 29 -16.24 2.97 -0.99
C VAL A 29 -16.62 4.10 -1.94
N SER A 30 -17.13 5.21 -1.40
CA SER A 30 -17.55 6.37 -2.19
C SER A 30 -16.38 7.31 -2.50
N GLU A 31 -16.50 8.12 -3.55
CA GLU A 31 -15.51 9.17 -3.87
C GLU A 31 -15.33 10.16 -2.72
N GLN A 32 -16.43 10.52 -2.04
CA GLN A 32 -16.40 11.37 -0.85
C GLN A 32 -15.50 10.79 0.25
N PHE A 33 -15.58 9.48 0.49
CA PHE A 33 -14.70 8.82 1.46
C PHE A 33 -13.23 8.92 1.04
N LEU A 34 -12.94 8.73 -0.25
CA LEU A 34 -11.56 8.84 -0.76
C LEU A 34 -10.98 10.24 -0.55
N TYR A 35 -11.78 11.27 -0.79
CA TYR A 35 -11.40 12.66 -0.56
C TYR A 35 -11.17 12.96 0.92
N GLU A 36 -12.12 12.59 1.79
CA GLU A 36 -12.03 12.87 3.23
C GLU A 36 -10.90 12.10 3.94
N ARG A 37 -10.54 10.93 3.41
CA ARG A 37 -9.55 10.02 4.00
C ARG A 37 -8.28 9.89 3.15
N GLU A 38 -7.98 10.90 2.32
CA GLU A 38 -6.79 10.91 1.45
C GLU A 38 -5.50 10.64 2.23
N HIS A 39 -5.27 11.31 3.37
CA HIS A 39 -4.05 11.11 4.16
C HIS A 39 -3.91 9.70 4.74
N LEU A 40 -5.02 9.06 5.10
CA LEU A 40 -5.03 7.65 5.54
C LEU A 40 -4.65 6.74 4.37
N LEU A 41 -5.27 6.94 3.21
CA LEU A 41 -4.99 6.16 1.99
C LEU A 41 -3.53 6.32 1.54
N MET A 42 -3.02 7.54 1.60
CA MET A 42 -1.64 7.88 1.27
C MET A 42 -0.67 7.17 2.21
N GLY A 43 -0.88 7.26 3.52
CA GLY A 43 0.02 6.63 4.49
C GLY A 43 -0.01 5.11 4.43
N LEU A 44 -1.17 4.48 4.20
CA LEU A 44 -1.27 3.03 4.01
C LEU A 44 -0.57 2.58 2.72
N SER A 45 -0.72 3.34 1.64
CA SER A 45 -0.02 3.08 0.37
C SER A 45 1.50 3.22 0.54
N TYR A 46 1.94 4.23 1.28
CA TYR A 46 3.35 4.42 1.63
C TYR A 46 3.88 3.28 2.49
N SER A 47 3.11 2.79 3.48
CA SER A 47 3.52 1.67 4.32
C SER A 47 3.69 0.36 3.53
N LEU A 48 2.86 0.14 2.49
CA LEU A 48 3.07 -0.96 1.54
C LEU A 48 4.38 -0.79 0.75
N ALA A 49 4.65 0.42 0.24
CA ALA A 49 5.89 0.72 -0.47
C ALA A 49 7.12 0.51 0.43
N LYS A 50 7.03 0.95 1.69
CA LYS A 50 8.07 0.76 2.70
C LYS A 50 8.32 -0.72 2.99
N ALA A 51 7.27 -1.53 3.18
CA ALA A 51 7.41 -2.96 3.37
C ALA A 51 8.08 -3.64 2.15
N ALA A 52 7.65 -3.30 0.93
CA ALA A 52 8.22 -3.84 -0.31
C ALA A 52 9.68 -3.40 -0.58
N ARG A 53 10.12 -2.29 0.01
CA ARG A 53 11.54 -1.87 0.01
C ARG A 53 12.38 -2.65 1.00
N ALA A 54 11.82 -2.91 2.18
CA ALA A 54 12.49 -3.66 3.24
C ALA A 54 12.72 -5.12 2.84
N ASP A 55 11.79 -5.75 2.11
CA ASP A 55 11.96 -7.08 1.53
C ASP A 55 11.74 -7.08 0.01
N ARG A 56 12.85 -7.17 -0.73
CA ARG A 56 12.84 -7.16 -2.21
C ARG A 56 12.22 -8.42 -2.83
N ASN A 57 12.00 -9.48 -2.04
CA ASN A 57 11.33 -10.69 -2.52
C ASN A 57 9.81 -10.55 -2.55
N LEU A 58 9.26 -9.52 -1.89
CA LEU A 58 7.84 -9.22 -1.95
C LEU A 58 7.41 -8.94 -3.39
N ASN A 59 6.33 -9.59 -3.76
CA ASN A 59 5.64 -9.44 -5.03
C ASN A 59 4.17 -9.08 -4.79
N ASP A 60 3.45 -8.79 -5.86
CA ASP A 60 2.05 -8.33 -5.79
C ASP A 60 1.15 -9.32 -5.04
N ARG A 61 1.38 -10.64 -5.18
CA ARG A 61 0.58 -11.67 -4.51
C ARG A 61 0.74 -11.60 -2.99
N ASP A 62 1.94 -11.34 -2.49
CA ASP A 62 2.18 -11.22 -1.05
C ASP A 62 1.51 -9.96 -0.48
N LEU A 63 1.62 -8.83 -1.17
CA LEU A 63 0.94 -7.59 -0.75
C LEU A 63 -0.58 -7.73 -0.76
N ILE A 64 -1.14 -8.31 -1.84
CA ILE A 64 -2.58 -8.54 -1.98
C ILE A 64 -3.08 -9.50 -0.90
N ALA A 65 -2.35 -10.60 -0.63
CA ALA A 65 -2.72 -11.56 0.40
C ALA A 65 -2.73 -10.92 1.80
N ALA A 66 -1.72 -10.13 2.13
CA ALA A 66 -1.65 -9.42 3.41
C ALA A 66 -2.79 -8.39 3.57
N LEU A 67 -3.04 -7.57 2.54
CA LEU A 67 -4.15 -6.61 2.52
C LEU A 67 -5.51 -7.32 2.67
N THR A 68 -5.71 -8.41 1.94
CA THR A 68 -6.96 -9.19 1.98
C THR A 68 -7.19 -9.81 3.36
N ALA A 69 -6.14 -10.38 3.97
CA ALA A 69 -6.23 -10.93 5.32
C ALA A 69 -6.57 -9.84 6.34
N MET A 70 -5.91 -8.69 6.28
CA MET A 70 -6.18 -7.56 7.17
C MET A 70 -7.60 -7.02 6.97
N ALA A 71 -8.06 -6.89 5.72
CA ALA A 71 -9.43 -6.48 5.42
C ALA A 71 -10.47 -7.45 6.01
N LYS A 72 -10.26 -8.78 5.93
CA LYS A 72 -11.14 -9.77 6.57
C LYS A 72 -11.17 -9.64 8.09
N THR A 73 -10.02 -9.37 8.72
CA THR A 73 -9.97 -9.12 10.17
C THR A 73 -10.79 -7.88 10.54
N TYR A 74 -10.64 -6.77 9.83
CA TYR A 74 -11.42 -5.57 10.08
C TYR A 74 -12.91 -5.74 9.75
N GLU A 75 -13.25 -6.48 8.70
CA GLU A 75 -14.64 -6.82 8.37
C GLU A 75 -15.29 -7.62 9.50
N THR A 76 -14.59 -8.63 10.01
CA THR A 76 -15.06 -9.43 11.16
C THR A 76 -15.23 -8.56 12.39
N LEU A 77 -14.26 -7.68 12.68
CA LEU A 77 -14.31 -6.75 13.81
C LEU A 77 -15.50 -5.80 13.71
N VAL A 78 -15.76 -5.23 12.53
CA VAL A 78 -16.87 -4.30 12.31
C VAL A 78 -18.23 -5.01 12.39
N ASN A 79 -18.33 -6.22 11.84
CA ASN A 79 -19.62 -6.92 11.77
C ASN A 79 -19.99 -7.66 13.06
N SER A 80 -19.00 -8.11 13.84
CA SER A 80 -19.23 -8.97 15.01
C SER A 80 -18.67 -8.40 16.32
N GLY A 81 -17.82 -7.37 16.27
CA GLY A 81 -17.07 -6.88 17.44
C GLY A 81 -15.95 -7.82 17.90
N LEU A 82 -15.72 -8.94 17.21
CA LEU A 82 -14.71 -9.92 17.59
C LEU A 82 -13.36 -9.63 16.94
N HIS A 83 -12.32 -9.67 17.76
CA HIS A 83 -10.94 -9.67 17.26
C HIS A 83 -10.64 -11.04 16.64
N TYR A 84 -10.39 -11.05 15.33
CA TYR A 84 -10.02 -12.25 14.59
C TYR A 84 -8.55 -12.18 14.16
N GLU A 85 -7.72 -13.05 14.73
CA GLU A 85 -6.37 -13.28 14.22
C GLU A 85 -6.44 -14.25 13.04
N SER A 86 -5.96 -13.82 11.87
CA SER A 86 -5.93 -14.66 10.68
C SER A 86 -4.83 -15.74 10.82
N PRO A 87 -5.15 -17.03 10.87
CA PRO A 87 -4.21 -18.08 11.30
C PRO A 87 -3.15 -18.46 10.26
N THR A 88 -3.15 -17.88 9.05
CA THR A 88 -2.34 -18.38 7.93
C THR A 88 -1.71 -17.27 7.10
N THR A 89 -0.71 -16.59 7.68
CA THR A 89 0.04 -15.53 7.01
C THR A 89 1.51 -15.94 6.91
N SER A 90 2.09 -15.93 5.69
CA SER A 90 3.54 -16.18 5.53
C SER A 90 4.35 -15.12 6.28
N ALA A 91 5.62 -15.39 6.62
CA ALA A 91 6.47 -14.41 7.30
C ALA A 91 6.53 -13.05 6.56
N ALA A 92 6.61 -13.10 5.23
CA ALA A 92 6.58 -11.92 4.37
C ALA A 92 5.26 -11.13 4.49
N GLN A 93 4.13 -11.83 4.45
CA GLN A 93 2.81 -11.20 4.62
C GLN A 93 2.61 -10.66 6.05
N HIS A 94 3.23 -11.29 7.06
CA HIS A 94 3.15 -10.83 8.45
C HIS A 94 3.89 -9.50 8.63
N LEU A 95 5.05 -9.34 8.00
CA LEU A 95 5.79 -8.07 7.99
C LEU A 95 4.96 -6.94 7.34
N VAL A 96 4.28 -7.24 6.23
CA VAL A 96 3.40 -6.27 5.57
C VAL A 96 2.23 -5.88 6.47
N ALA A 97 1.56 -6.86 7.08
CA ALA A 97 0.46 -6.62 8.00
C ALA A 97 0.89 -5.83 9.25
N ALA A 98 2.08 -6.09 9.78
CA ALA A 98 2.65 -5.35 10.90
C ALA A 98 2.93 -3.88 10.54
N GLU A 99 3.50 -3.64 9.36
CA GLU A 99 3.79 -2.27 8.88
C GLU A 99 2.50 -1.47 8.65
N LEU A 100 1.46 -2.08 8.07
CA LEU A 100 0.13 -1.49 7.94
C LEU A 100 -0.52 -1.20 9.30
N SER A 101 -0.46 -2.16 10.22
CA SER A 101 -1.03 -2.01 11.57
C SER A 101 -0.34 -0.89 12.35
N ASN A 102 0.99 -0.80 12.21
CA ASN A 102 1.76 0.29 12.80
C ASN A 102 1.40 1.65 12.20
N MET A 103 1.19 1.73 10.88
CA MET A 103 0.71 2.96 10.24
C MET A 103 -0.65 3.39 10.80
N VAL A 104 -1.63 2.48 10.90
CA VAL A 104 -2.96 2.79 11.46
C VAL A 104 -2.85 3.29 12.91
N LYS A 105 -2.00 2.64 13.72
CA LYS A 105 -1.73 3.05 15.10
C LYS A 105 -1.15 4.47 15.15
N GLN A 106 -0.10 4.74 14.36
CA GLN A 106 0.53 6.06 14.30
C GLN A 106 -0.44 7.14 13.82
N TYR A 107 -1.30 6.83 12.85
CA TYR A 107 -2.33 7.73 12.37
C TYR A 107 -3.33 8.10 13.51
N ARG A 108 -3.80 7.10 14.27
CA ARG A 108 -4.68 7.33 15.43
C ARG A 108 -3.99 8.16 16.52
N GLU A 109 -2.72 7.88 16.81
CA GLU A 109 -1.94 8.66 17.77
C GLU A 109 -1.75 10.11 17.31
N ALA A 110 -1.57 10.35 16.01
CA ALA A 110 -1.49 11.68 15.45
C ALA A 110 -2.82 12.43 15.56
N GLU A 111 -3.96 11.78 15.28
CA GLU A 111 -5.29 12.38 15.51
C GLU A 111 -5.49 12.73 16.99
N GLN A 112 -5.16 11.82 17.91
CA GLN A 112 -5.27 12.06 19.35
C GLN A 112 -4.41 13.25 19.81
N LYS A 113 -3.17 13.36 19.32
CA LYS A 113 -2.25 14.45 19.68
C LYS A 113 -2.70 15.81 19.14
N HIS A 114 -3.21 15.87 17.91
CA HIS A 114 -3.57 17.14 17.27
C HIS A 114 -5.01 17.59 17.56
N MET A 115 -5.94 16.65 17.78
CA MET A 115 -7.37 16.94 17.94
C MET A 115 -7.91 16.61 19.34
N GLY A 116 -7.13 15.95 20.18
CA GLY A 116 -7.55 15.53 21.53
C GLY A 116 -8.47 14.30 21.57
N HIS A 117 -8.85 13.74 20.41
CA HIS A 117 -9.61 12.50 20.29
C HIS A 117 -9.25 11.75 19.00
N VAL A 118 -9.49 10.44 18.96
CA VAL A 118 -9.37 9.62 17.74
C VAL A 118 -10.68 9.67 16.95
N ARG A 119 -10.63 10.02 15.66
CA ARG A 119 -11.80 10.06 14.77
C ARG A 119 -11.88 8.85 13.85
N LEU A 120 -10.73 8.22 13.56
CA LEU A 120 -10.63 7.09 12.64
C LEU A 120 -11.30 5.82 13.20
N ARG A 121 -12.46 5.48 12.64
CA ARG A 121 -13.24 4.28 12.99
C ARG A 121 -12.69 3.03 12.31
N ASP A 122 -12.90 1.85 12.91
CA ASP A 122 -12.51 0.56 12.30
C ASP A 122 -13.21 0.33 10.94
N SER A 123 -14.45 0.79 10.77
CA SER A 123 -15.16 0.72 9.50
C SER A 123 -14.54 1.59 8.40
N GLU A 124 -13.88 2.69 8.76
CA GLU A 124 -13.14 3.52 7.81
C GLU A 124 -11.79 2.88 7.46
N VAL A 125 -11.12 2.23 8.42
CA VAL A 125 -9.93 1.42 8.13
C VAL A 125 -10.28 0.28 7.18
N LEU A 126 -11.38 -0.43 7.41
CA LEU A 126 -11.89 -1.46 6.49
C LEU A 126 -12.07 -0.91 5.07
N LYS A 127 -12.78 0.22 4.91
CA LYS A 127 -13.00 0.85 3.60
C LYS A 127 -11.69 1.22 2.92
N ALA A 128 -10.72 1.75 3.67
CA ALA A 128 -9.41 2.08 3.15
C ALA A 128 -8.64 0.83 2.68
N LEU A 129 -8.64 -0.24 3.47
CA LEU A 129 -8.01 -1.52 3.09
C LEU A 129 -8.68 -2.12 1.85
N VAL A 130 -10.01 -2.13 1.79
CA VAL A 130 -10.77 -2.60 0.63
C VAL A 130 -10.44 -1.80 -0.63
N PHE A 131 -10.33 -0.47 -0.51
CA PHE A 131 -9.87 0.36 -1.63
C PHE A 131 -8.49 -0.08 -2.13
N LEU A 132 -7.53 -0.30 -1.22
CA LEU A 132 -6.18 -0.76 -1.59
C LEU A 132 -6.19 -2.16 -2.22
N VAL A 133 -7.00 -3.09 -1.72
CA VAL A 133 -7.20 -4.42 -2.32
C VAL A 133 -7.68 -4.29 -3.77
N ARG A 134 -8.72 -3.49 -4.00
CA ARG A 134 -9.28 -3.25 -5.34
C ARG A 134 -8.26 -2.59 -6.27
N MET A 135 -7.54 -1.58 -5.78
CA MET A 135 -6.47 -0.92 -6.53
C MET A 135 -5.34 -1.89 -6.88
N ALA A 136 -4.92 -2.75 -5.94
CA ALA A 136 -3.87 -3.73 -6.18
C ALA A 136 -4.29 -4.76 -7.25
N HIS A 137 -5.52 -5.25 -7.18
CA HIS A 137 -6.08 -6.13 -8.20
C HIS A 137 -6.21 -5.47 -9.58
N GLY A 138 -6.51 -4.17 -9.63
CA GLY A 138 -6.54 -3.39 -10.88
C GLY A 138 -5.17 -3.12 -11.50
N ARG A 139 -4.08 -3.36 -10.75
CA ARG A 139 -2.70 -3.04 -11.19
C ARG A 139 -1.79 -4.25 -11.35
N THR A 140 -2.06 -5.34 -10.63
CA THR A 140 -1.28 -6.56 -10.78
C THR A 140 -1.55 -7.23 -12.13
N SER A 141 -0.51 -7.83 -12.72
CA SER A 141 -0.69 -8.68 -13.92
C SER A 141 -1.34 -10.04 -13.62
N GLY A 142 -1.42 -10.43 -12.35
CA GLY A 142 -1.89 -11.76 -11.93
C GLY A 142 -0.85 -12.88 -12.04
N ARG A 143 0.32 -12.64 -12.67
CA ARG A 143 1.39 -13.64 -12.78
C ARG A 143 1.99 -13.97 -11.39
N PRO A 144 2.46 -15.21 -11.15
CA PRO A 144 2.98 -15.64 -9.83
C PRO A 144 4.10 -14.78 -9.22
N LYS A 145 4.86 -14.06 -10.04
CA LYS A 145 5.96 -13.16 -9.60
C LYS A 145 5.75 -11.71 -10.08
N SER A 146 4.51 -11.31 -10.32
CA SER A 146 4.20 -9.94 -10.74
C SER A 146 4.67 -8.95 -9.68
N ARG A 147 5.30 -7.86 -10.13
CA ARG A 147 5.67 -6.71 -9.29
C ARG A 147 5.06 -5.42 -9.84
N ALA A 148 3.98 -5.52 -10.62
CA ALA A 148 3.40 -4.36 -11.29
C ALA A 148 2.76 -3.40 -10.27
N PHE A 149 2.09 -3.93 -9.24
CA PHE A 149 1.58 -3.13 -8.15
C PHE A 149 2.71 -2.59 -7.26
N VAL A 150 3.75 -3.40 -6.98
CA VAL A 150 4.95 -2.93 -6.26
C VAL A 150 5.63 -1.77 -6.98
N ASP A 151 5.87 -1.90 -8.28
CA ASP A 151 6.53 -0.88 -9.10
C ASP A 151 5.65 0.38 -9.20
N PHE A 152 4.31 0.22 -9.25
CA PHE A 152 3.38 1.33 -9.13
C PHE A 152 3.55 2.09 -7.80
N LEU A 153 3.58 1.37 -6.67
CA LEU A 153 3.80 1.99 -5.35
C LEU A 153 5.13 2.74 -5.30
N PHE A 154 6.20 2.19 -5.87
CA PHE A 154 7.49 2.87 -5.92
C PHE A 154 7.47 4.14 -6.76
N ALA A 155 6.74 4.15 -7.86
CA ALA A 155 6.57 5.33 -8.69
C ALA A 155 5.77 6.44 -7.98
N GLN A 156 4.80 6.08 -7.12
CA GLN A 156 4.05 7.05 -6.31
C GLN A 156 4.90 7.65 -5.19
N PHE A 157 5.85 6.89 -4.65
CA PHE A 157 6.68 7.29 -3.51
C PHE A 157 8.16 7.19 -3.83
N PRO A 158 8.70 7.95 -4.81
CA PRO A 158 10.11 7.81 -5.18
C PRO A 158 11.01 8.03 -3.96
N GLU A 159 11.99 7.14 -3.77
CA GLU A 159 13.09 7.45 -2.85
C GLU A 159 13.83 8.61 -3.49
N ASN A 160 13.70 9.81 -2.92
CA ASN A 160 14.61 10.89 -3.25
C ASN A 160 16.01 10.39 -2.89
N LYS A 161 16.73 9.83 -3.87
CA LYS A 161 18.17 9.84 -3.85
C LYS A 161 18.52 11.31 -3.73
N SER A 162 18.80 11.77 -2.51
CA SER A 162 19.36 13.10 -2.33
C SER A 162 20.52 13.15 -3.30
N VAL A 163 20.42 14.06 -4.24
CA VAL A 163 21.54 14.59 -5.00
C VAL A 163 22.44 15.22 -3.95
N ILE A 164 23.21 14.40 -3.24
CA ILE A 164 24.52 14.81 -2.76
C ILE A 164 25.34 14.78 -4.04
N ALA A 165 25.17 15.84 -4.83
CA ALA A 165 26.27 16.32 -5.63
C ALA A 165 27.40 16.53 -4.62
N SER A 166 28.41 15.67 -4.68
CA SER A 166 29.69 15.94 -4.06
C SER A 166 30.10 17.38 -4.48
N PRO A 167 30.50 18.27 -3.56
CA PRO A 167 30.89 19.65 -3.90
C PRO A 167 32.17 19.77 -4.76
N ASP A 168 32.64 18.70 -5.41
CA ASP A 168 34.04 18.59 -5.84
C ASP A 168 34.31 18.93 -7.32
N GLU A 169 33.32 19.43 -8.06
CA GLU A 169 33.49 19.84 -9.47
C GLU A 169 33.31 21.35 -9.72
N ALA A 170 33.19 22.15 -8.65
CA ALA A 170 33.03 23.61 -8.74
C ALA A 170 34.31 24.42 -8.44
N GLU A 171 35.46 23.78 -8.21
CA GLU A 171 36.74 24.46 -7.90
C GLU A 171 37.81 24.35 -9.01
N SER A 172 37.41 24.32 -10.29
CA SER A 172 38.36 24.53 -11.38
C SER A 172 37.89 25.60 -12.36
N ARG A 173 37.68 26.80 -11.83
CA ARG A 173 37.73 28.05 -12.59
C ARG A 173 38.66 29.01 -11.87
N ILE A 174 39.95 28.71 -11.93
CA ILE A 174 40.99 29.70 -11.64
C ILE A 174 40.91 30.73 -12.78
N ILE A 175 40.30 31.86 -12.48
CA ILE A 175 40.49 33.11 -13.23
C ILE A 175 41.74 33.74 -12.63
N THR A 176 42.82 33.83 -13.41
CA THR A 176 43.94 34.73 -13.13
C THR A 176 43.85 35.96 -14.03
N PRO A 177 44.01 37.19 -13.49
CA PRO A 177 44.16 38.41 -14.27
C PRO A 177 45.52 38.48 -14.99
#